data_AF-A0A7W1Q353-F1
#
_entry.id   AF-A0A7W1Q353-F1
#
_cell.length_a   1.000
_cell.length_b   1.000
_cell.length_c   1.000
_cell.angle_alpha   90.00
_cell.angle_beta   90.00
_cell.angle_gamma   90.00
#
_symmetry.space_group_name_H-M   'P 1'
#
loop_
_entity.id
_entity.type
_entity.pdbx_description
1 polymer ?
#
loop_
_entity_poly.entity_id
_entity_poly.type
_entity_poly.pdbx_seq_one_letter_code
_entity_poly.pdbx_strand_id
1 'polypeptide(L)'
;MFTQKITDDERVLAAVLYQRKLCTQETLAELFTVSRRTIGDVVRGIGPILAQDGFTPAPTTTRFATAAEILATITDENTPTPPG
;
A
#
# COMPACT_ATOMS: atom_id res chain seq x y z
N MET A 1 5.67 -0.73 26.27
CA MET A 1 4.56 -0.30 25.40
C MET A 1 5.05 -0.35 23.97
N PHE A 2 4.68 -1.38 23.20
CA PHE A 2 5.05 -1.48 21.80
C PHE A 2 4.12 -0.56 21.01
N THR A 3 4.65 0.56 20.53
CA THR A 3 3.93 1.49 19.66
C THR A 3 3.49 0.71 18.41
N GLN A 4 2.18 0.46 18.27
CA GLN A 4 1.63 0.03 16.99
C GLN A 4 1.91 1.18 16.01
N LYS A 5 3.02 1.07 15.26
CA LYS A 5 3.48 2.10 14.32
C LYS A 5 2.59 2.23 13.08
N ILE A 6 1.67 1.29 12.88
CA ILE A 6 0.76 1.24 11.74
C ILE A 6 -0.63 0.89 12.25
N THR A 7 -1.61 1.73 11.91
CA THR A 7 -3.04 1.59 12.20
C THR A 7 -3.66 0.47 11.35
N ASP A 8 -4.86 0.02 11.73
CA ASP A 8 -5.55 -1.05 11.00
C ASP A 8 -5.88 -0.65 9.55
N ASP A 9 -6.26 0.60 9.31
CA ASP A 9 -6.48 1.13 7.95
C ASP A 9 -5.21 1.08 7.09
N GLU A 10 -4.06 1.51 7.65
CA GLU A 10 -2.77 1.46 6.96
C GLU A 10 -2.33 0.01 6.68
N ARG A 11 -2.65 -0.93 7.58
CA ARG A 11 -2.37 -2.37 7.37
C ARG A 11 -3.15 -2.92 6.19
N VAL A 12 -4.44 -2.58 6.10
CA VAL A 12 -5.29 -2.96 4.98
C VAL A 12 -4.75 -2.36 3.69
N LEU A 13 -4.45 -1.05 3.69
CA LEU A 13 -3.89 -0.37 2.53
C LEU A 13 -2.58 -1.02 2.07
N ALA A 14 -1.65 -1.31 3.00
CA ALA A 14 -0.38 -1.96 2.67
C ALA A 14 -0.58 -3.35 2.03
N ALA A 15 -1.53 -4.14 2.54
CA ALA A 15 -1.84 -5.46 1.99
C ALA A 15 -2.42 -5.36 0.57
N VAL A 16 -3.35 -4.43 0.34
CA VAL A 16 -3.93 -4.16 -0.99
C VAL A 16 -2.85 -3.75 -2.00
N LEU A 17 -2.00 -2.78 -1.64
CA LEU A 17 -0.94 -2.28 -2.50
C LEU A 17 0.08 -3.38 -2.84
N TYR A 18 0.41 -4.23 -1.87
CA TYR A 18 1.30 -5.37 -2.08
C TYR A 18 0.69 -6.42 -3.02
N GLN A 19 -0.59 -6.76 -2.83
CA GLN A 19 -1.31 -7.71 -3.69
C GLN A 19 -1.45 -7.18 -5.12
N ARG A 20 -1.67 -5.87 -5.32
CA ARG A 20 -1.65 -5.22 -6.64
C ARG A 20 -0.29 -5.22 -7.34
N LYS A 21 0.80 -5.63 -6.66
CA LYS A 21 2.19 -5.55 -7.13
C LYS A 21 2.64 -4.13 -7.52
N LEU A 22 1.96 -3.11 -7.00
CA LEU A 22 2.26 -1.70 -7.27
C LEU A 22 3.65 -1.30 -6.76
N CYS A 23 4.14 -1.90 -5.68
CA CYS A 23 5.37 -1.49 -5.01
C CYS A 23 6.15 -2.70 -4.47
N THR A 24 7.38 -2.46 -4.00
CA THR A 24 8.11 -3.46 -3.21
C THR A 24 7.74 -3.39 -1.74
N GLN A 25 8.08 -4.42 -0.97
CA GLN A 25 7.93 -4.43 0.48
C GLN A 25 8.78 -3.33 1.16
N GLU A 26 9.90 -2.95 0.54
CA GLU A 26 10.79 -1.91 1.04
C GLU A 26 10.17 -0.53 0.84
N THR A 27 9.60 -0.28 -0.35
CA THR A 27 8.82 0.93 -0.64
C THR A 27 7.65 1.10 0.33
N LEU A 28 6.92 0.02 0.65
CA LEU A 28 5.84 0.06 1.64
C LEU A 28 6.37 0.35 3.05
N ALA A 29 7.51 -0.23 3.43
CA ALA A 29 8.13 0.00 4.73
C ALA A 29 8.54 1.47 4.91
N GLU A 30 9.09 2.08 3.84
CA GLU A 30 9.39 3.52 3.78
C GLU A 30 8.12 4.36 3.89
N LEU A 31 7.09 4.06 3.09
CA LEU A 31 5.82 4.80 3.06
C LEU A 31 5.14 4.87 4.44
N PHE A 32 5.07 3.75 5.15
CA PHE A 32 4.44 3.67 6.48
C PHE A 32 5.43 3.89 7.62
N THR A 33 6.71 4.20 7.35
CA THR A 33 7.77 4.38 8.37
C THR A 33 7.88 3.18 9.35
N VAL A 34 7.62 1.98 8.83
CA VAL A 34 7.70 0.70 9.56
C VAL A 34 8.85 -0.16 9.07
N SER A 35 9.12 -1.25 9.76
CA SER A 35 10.11 -2.23 9.29
C SER A 35 9.53 -3.10 8.18
N ARG A 36 10.39 -3.52 7.24
CA ARG A 36 10.04 -4.54 6.22
C ARG A 36 9.38 -5.78 6.83
N ARG A 37 9.85 -6.21 8.01
CA ARG A 37 9.27 -7.33 8.76
C ARG A 37 7.79 -7.10 9.11
N THR A 38 7.44 -5.90 9.57
CA THR A 38 6.05 -5.51 9.88
C THR A 38 5.17 -5.59 8.65
N ILE A 39 5.62 -5.09 7.50
CA ILE A 39 4.87 -5.22 6.23
C ILE A 39 4.64 -6.69 5.88
N GLY A 40 5.65 -7.55 6.08
CA GLY A 40 5.52 -8.98 5.79
C GLY A 40 4.50 -9.68 6.68
N ASP A 41 4.45 -9.31 7.94
CA ASP A 41 3.47 -9.81 8.91
C ASP A 41 2.05 -9.36 8.55
N VAL A 42 1.89 -8.06 8.24
CA VAL A 42 0.63 -7.46 7.79
C VAL A 42 0.10 -8.13 6.53
N VAL A 43 0.93 -8.31 5.50
CA VAL A 43 0.52 -8.96 4.26
C VAL A 43 0.09 -10.41 4.51
N ARG A 44 0.74 -11.12 5.44
CA ARG A 44 0.37 -12.50 5.79
C ARG A 44 -0.90 -12.58 6.62
N GLY A 45 -1.16 -11.62 7.49
CA GLY A 45 -2.37 -11.57 8.31
C GLY A 45 -3.59 -11.11 7.52
N ILE A 46 -3.44 -10.01 6.78
CA ILE A 46 -4.52 -9.34 6.06
C ILE A 46 -4.77 -9.96 4.67
N GLY A 47 -3.72 -10.43 4.00
CA GLY A 47 -3.82 -11.06 2.68
C GLY A 47 -4.90 -12.14 2.54
N PRO A 48 -5.01 -13.13 3.46
CA PRO A 48 -6.06 -14.12 3.40
C PRO A 48 -7.46 -13.54 3.69
N ILE A 49 -7.58 -12.52 4.55
CA ILE A 49 -8.87 -11.87 4.86
C ILE A 49 -9.41 -11.17 3.61
N LEU A 50 -8.56 -10.45 2.87
CA LEU A 50 -8.93 -9.81 1.60
C LEU A 50 -9.36 -10.86 0.56
N ALA A 51 -8.64 -11.98 0.47
CA ALA A 51 -8.98 -13.05 -0.44
C ALA A 51 -10.33 -13.73 -0.07
N GLN A 52 -10.61 -13.87 1.23
CA GLN A 52 -11.88 -14.39 1.74
C GLN A 52 -13.05 -13.44 1.46
N ASP A 53 -12.81 -12.13 1.49
CA ASP A 53 -13.80 -11.11 1.14
C ASP A 53 -14.03 -10.99 -0.38
N GLY A 54 -13.31 -11.77 -1.19
CA GLY A 54 -13.36 -11.71 -2.66
C GLY A 54 -12.62 -10.50 -3.24
N PHE A 55 -11.88 -9.77 -2.40
CA PHE A 55 -11.03 -8.68 -2.84
C PHE A 55 -9.70 -9.23 -3.35
N THR A 56 -9.67 -9.57 -4.64
CA THR A 56 -8.44 -9.90 -5.37
C THR A 56 -8.07 -8.74 -6.29
N PRO A 57 -7.21 -7.82 -5.84
CA PRO A 57 -6.80 -6.72 -6.70
C PRO A 57 -6.12 -7.22 -7.96
N ALA A 58 -6.52 -6.69 -9.12
CA ALA A 58 -5.81 -6.97 -10.37
C ALA A 58 -4.36 -6.45 -10.28
N PRO A 59 -3.36 -7.23 -10.70
CA PRO A 59 -1.99 -6.77 -10.75
C PRO A 59 -1.89 -5.55 -11.67
N THR A 60 -1.31 -4.47 -11.16
CA THR A 60 -1.17 -3.23 -11.93
C THR A 60 0.08 -3.30 -12.81
N THR A 61 0.00 -2.77 -14.03
CA THR A 61 1.14 -2.68 -14.96
C THR A 61 2.16 -1.63 -14.51
N THR A 62 1.71 -0.62 -13.77
CA THR A 62 2.55 0.41 -13.15
C THR A 62 3.16 -0.11 -11.86
N ARG A 63 4.48 0.01 -11.74
CA ARG A 63 5.22 -0.31 -10.51
C ARG A 63 6.01 0.90 -10.07
N PHE A 64 5.72 1.39 -8.88
CA PHE A 64 6.44 2.49 -8.25
C PHE A 64 7.69 1.99 -7.54
N ALA A 65 8.80 2.69 -7.74
CA ALA A 65 10.06 2.35 -7.09
C ALA A 65 10.13 2.94 -5.68
N THR A 66 9.53 4.11 -5.45
CA THR A 66 9.66 4.88 -4.21
C THR A 66 8.32 5.33 -3.61
N ALA A 67 8.30 5.60 -2.30
CA ALA A 67 7.11 6.13 -1.64
C ALA A 67 6.73 7.52 -2.20
N ALA A 68 7.73 8.32 -2.56
CA ALA A 68 7.55 9.63 -3.15
C ALA A 68 6.80 9.58 -4.49
N GLU A 69 7.09 8.62 -5.36
CA GLU A 69 6.35 8.46 -6.63
C GLU A 69 4.89 8.12 -6.39
N ILE A 70 4.59 7.25 -5.41
CA ILE A 70 3.21 6.92 -5.04
C ILE A 70 2.49 8.20 -4.58
N LEU A 71 3.09 8.96 -3.66
CA LEU A 71 2.51 10.20 -3.13
C LEU A 71 2.31 11.27 -4.23
N ALA A 72 3.22 11.33 -5.20
CA ALA A 72 3.09 12.22 -6.35
C ALA A 72 1.88 11.85 -7.22
N THR A 73 1.61 10.55 -7.44
CA THR A 73 0.42 10.12 -8.20
C THR A 73 -0.91 10.43 -7.52
N ILE A 74 -0.97 10.34 -6.18
CA ILE A 74 -2.18 10.68 -5.41
C ILE A 74 -2.46 12.19 -5.44
N THR A 75 -1.42 12.99 -5.63
CA THR A 75 -1.55 14.45 -5.75
C THR A 75 -2.10 14.84 -7.13
N ASP A 76 -1.71 14.12 -8.18
CA ASP A 76 -2.15 14.37 -9.55
C ASP A 76 -3.65 14.11 -9.73
N GLU A 77 -4.18 13.02 -9.14
CA GLU A 77 -5.62 12.69 -9.20
C GLU A 77 -6.53 13.65 -8.42
N ASN A 78 -5.98 14.50 -7.54
CA ASN A 78 -6.73 15.52 -6.78
C ASN A 78 -6.55 16.93 -7.37
N THR A 79 -5.94 17.07 -8.55
CA THR A 79 -6.07 18.32 -9.30
C THR A 79 -7.41 18.31 -10.03
N PRO A 80 -8.33 19.27 -9.78
CA PRO A 80 -9.47 19.44 -10.67
C PRO A 80 -8.89 19.78 -12.03
N THR A 81 -9.00 18.85 -12.99
CA THR A 81 -8.74 19.11 -14.40
C THR A 81 -9.40 20.44 -14.78
N PRO A 82 -8.62 21.48 -15.15
CA PRO A 82 -9.20 22.71 -15.66
C PRO A 82 -9.95 22.38 -16.95
N PRO A 83 -11.19 22.85 -17.15
CA PRO A 83 -11.85 22.72 -18.43
C PRO A 83 -11.27 23.77 -19.39
N GLY A 84 -10.73 23.32 -20.52
CA GLY A 84 -10.59 24.13 -21.75
C GLY A 84 -9.38 25.04 -21.83
#